data_AF-A0A9N9EV53-F1
#
_entry.id   AF-A0A9N9EV53-F1
#
_cell.length_a   1.000
_cell.length_b   1.000
_cell.length_c   1.000
_cell.angle_alpha   90.00
_cell.angle_beta   90.00
_cell.angle_gamma   90.00
#
_symmetry.space_group_name_H-M   'P 1'
#
loop_
_entity.id
_entity.type
_entity.pdbx_description
1 polymer ?
#
loop_
_entity_poly.entity_id
_entity_poly.type
_entity_poly.pdbx_seq_one_letter_code
_entity_poly.pdbx_strand_id
1 'polypeptide(L)'
;KISAENRSLESRNNLPLQKPEQSDDTVPSSKKEERVLLSIDVEETKSFCMFSNWLNANTKEDIKVFRISKNHPKIKELLKEEKLKKDKWFTIRYGKVDKKTDEGITYDFNEFNQELEIIEA
;
A
#
# COMPACT_ATOMS: atom_id res chain seq x y z
N LYS A 1 -20.87 29.87 -61.11
CA LYS A 1 -21.88 30.77 -60.52
C LYS A 1 -22.47 30.08 -59.29
N ILE A 2 -22.38 30.74 -58.13
CA ILE A 2 -23.05 30.50 -56.82
C ILE A 2 -22.54 29.21 -56.10
N SER A 3 -21.77 29.21 -55.00
CA SER A 3 -21.75 29.93 -53.70
C SER A 3 -22.57 29.24 -52.58
N ALA A 4 -21.84 28.98 -51.49
CA ALA A 4 -22.21 28.98 -50.07
C ALA A 4 -23.11 27.89 -49.48
N GLU A 5 -22.50 27.17 -48.52
CA GLU A 5 -22.91 26.97 -47.12
C GLU A 5 -24.41 26.91 -46.78
N ASN A 6 -24.82 25.86 -46.05
CA ASN A 6 -25.20 26.04 -44.64
C ASN A 6 -25.36 24.73 -43.85
N ARG A 7 -24.83 24.77 -42.63
CA ARG A 7 -25.01 23.82 -41.52
C ARG A 7 -26.45 23.86 -40.98
N SER A 8 -26.88 22.77 -40.32
CA SER A 8 -27.66 22.76 -39.06
C SER A 8 -28.16 21.32 -38.79
N LEU A 9 -28.35 20.75 -37.60
CA LEU A 9 -27.86 20.84 -36.21
C LEU A 9 -28.55 19.65 -35.51
N GLU A 10 -28.05 19.24 -34.34
CA GLU A 10 -28.66 18.32 -33.34
C GLU A 10 -28.39 16.80 -33.52
N SER A 11 -27.52 16.18 -32.71
CA SER A 11 -27.62 15.88 -31.26
C SER A 11 -28.28 14.53 -30.99
N ARG A 12 -27.48 13.52 -30.60
CA ARG A 12 -27.66 12.71 -29.38
C ARG A 12 -26.63 11.57 -29.31
N ASN A 13 -25.70 11.75 -28.38
CA ASN A 13 -25.23 10.79 -27.37
C ASN A 13 -25.48 9.31 -27.62
N ASN A 14 -24.40 8.52 -27.71
CA ASN A 14 -24.09 7.40 -26.81
C ASN A 14 -22.86 6.63 -27.35
N LEU A 15 -21.66 7.16 -27.10
CA LEU A 15 -20.46 6.33 -27.05
C LEU A 15 -20.45 5.64 -25.68
N PRO A 16 -20.26 4.32 -25.58
CA PRO A 16 -19.81 3.76 -24.31
C PRO A 16 -18.40 4.33 -24.07
N LEU A 17 -18.26 5.14 -23.01
CA LEU A 17 -16.96 5.47 -22.46
C LEU A 17 -16.27 4.14 -22.15
N GLN A 18 -15.27 3.79 -22.95
CA GLN A 18 -14.31 2.78 -22.57
C GLN A 18 -13.67 3.29 -21.29
N LYS A 19 -14.05 2.64 -20.19
CA LYS A 19 -13.41 2.72 -18.89
C LYS A 19 -11.89 2.62 -19.15
N PRO A 20 -11.03 3.46 -18.54
CA PRO A 20 -9.62 3.19 -18.60
C PRO A 20 -9.42 1.79 -18.02
N GLU A 21 -8.94 0.87 -18.85
CA GLU A 21 -8.41 -0.40 -18.38
C GLU A 21 -7.28 -0.04 -17.43
N GLN A 22 -7.60 -0.12 -16.15
CA GLN A 22 -6.62 -0.15 -15.08
C GLN A 22 -5.85 -1.44 -15.34
N SER A 23 -4.73 -1.30 -16.05
CA SER A 23 -3.78 -2.37 -16.28
C SER A 23 -3.22 -2.78 -14.93
N ASP A 24 -3.85 -3.76 -14.29
CA ASP A 24 -3.24 -4.61 -13.27
C ASP A 24 -2.15 -5.47 -13.93
N ASP A 25 -1.14 -4.82 -14.52
CA ASP A 25 0.12 -5.49 -14.85
C ASP A 25 0.87 -5.68 -13.53
N THR A 26 0.38 -6.62 -12.72
CA THR A 26 1.14 -7.19 -11.63
C THR A 26 2.18 -8.08 -12.27
N VAL A 27 3.33 -7.49 -12.63
CA VAL A 27 4.56 -8.26 -12.77
C VAL A 27 4.62 -9.18 -11.54
N PRO A 28 4.77 -10.51 -11.67
CA PRO A 28 4.87 -11.39 -10.52
C PRO A 28 6.08 -10.96 -9.70
N SER A 29 5.81 -10.14 -8.69
CA SER A 29 6.82 -9.66 -7.78
C SER A 29 7.22 -10.85 -6.94
N SER A 30 8.52 -11.16 -6.90
CA SER A 30 9.06 -12.17 -5.98
C SER A 30 8.89 -11.78 -4.50
N LYS A 31 8.37 -10.58 -4.24
CA LYS A 31 8.10 -10.07 -2.89
C LYS A 31 6.86 -10.74 -2.31
N LYS A 32 6.93 -11.05 -1.02
CA LYS A 32 5.80 -11.47 -0.22
C LYS A 32 4.90 -10.27 0.04
N GLU A 33 3.59 -10.50 0.10
CA GLU A 33 2.59 -9.49 0.38
C GLU A 33 1.78 -9.88 1.62
N GLU A 34 1.49 -8.91 2.49
CA GLU A 34 0.64 -9.11 3.67
C GLU A 34 -0.24 -7.88 3.91
N ARG A 35 -1.53 -8.12 4.17
CA ARG A 35 -2.46 -7.07 4.60
C ARG A 35 -2.47 -7.00 6.12
N VAL A 36 -2.10 -5.84 6.65
CA VAL A 36 -1.83 -5.62 8.08
C VAL A 36 -2.47 -4.33 8.58
N LEU A 37 -2.78 -4.30 9.86
CA LEU A 37 -3.28 -3.12 10.56
C LEU A 37 -2.13 -2.41 11.27
N LEU A 38 -2.07 -1.07 11.19
CA LEU A 38 -1.21 -0.30 12.09
C LEU A 38 -1.73 -0.45 13.54
N SER A 39 -0.95 -1.13 14.37
CA SER A 39 -1.39 -1.64 15.67
C SER A 39 -1.13 -0.69 16.85
N ILE A 40 -0.16 0.22 16.72
CA ILE A 40 0.19 1.20 17.76
C ILE A 40 0.26 2.58 17.14
N ASP A 41 -0.07 3.61 17.92
CA ASP A 41 0.13 4.98 17.50
C ASP A 41 1.61 5.21 17.16
N VAL A 42 1.84 5.94 16.08
CA VAL A 42 3.20 6.32 15.70
C VAL A 42 3.80 7.16 16.80
N GLU A 43 3.07 8.00 17.52
CA GLU A 43 3.63 8.82 18.61
C GLU A 43 4.08 8.00 19.83
N GLU A 44 3.41 6.90 20.13
CA GLU A 44 3.67 6.07 21.32
C GLU A 44 4.98 5.25 21.24
N THR A 45 5.47 4.98 20.03
CA THR A 45 6.65 4.13 19.82
C THR A 45 7.93 4.96 19.68
N LYS A 46 9.00 4.67 20.43
CA LYS A 46 10.22 5.50 20.31
C LYS A 46 11.05 5.26 19.05
N SER A 47 10.90 4.10 18.39
CA SER A 47 11.84 3.71 17.31
C SER A 47 11.22 2.99 16.12
N PHE A 48 10.06 2.37 16.24
CA PHE A 48 9.46 1.54 15.19
C PHE A 48 7.95 1.75 15.09
N CYS A 49 7.42 1.80 13.87
CA CYS A 49 6.00 1.61 13.62
C CYS A 49 5.69 0.11 13.61
N MET A 50 4.60 -0.29 14.25
CA MET A 50 4.21 -1.70 14.37
C MET A 50 2.92 -1.99 13.61
N PHE A 51 2.99 -2.95 12.69
CA PHE A 51 1.85 -3.45 11.94
C PHE A 51 1.65 -4.93 12.26
N SER A 52 0.40 -5.42 12.22
CA SER A 52 0.14 -6.85 12.40
C SER A 52 -1.08 -7.30 11.63
N ASN A 53 -1.11 -8.58 11.27
CA ASN A 53 -2.29 -9.22 10.69
C ASN A 53 -3.15 -9.93 11.76
N TRP A 54 -2.98 -9.62 13.06
CA TRP A 54 -3.58 -10.41 14.15
C TRP A 54 -5.11 -10.52 14.07
N LEU A 55 -5.78 -9.50 13.52
CA LEU A 55 -7.24 -9.50 13.30
C LEU A 55 -7.69 -10.45 12.18
N ASN A 56 -6.79 -10.81 11.27
CA ASN A 56 -7.05 -11.68 10.12
C ASN A 56 -6.38 -13.05 10.23
N ALA A 57 -5.63 -13.32 11.30
CA ALA A 57 -4.93 -14.58 11.48
C ALA A 57 -5.91 -15.67 11.94
N ASN A 58 -5.92 -16.81 11.24
CA ASN A 58 -6.77 -17.96 11.59
C ASN A 58 -6.20 -18.73 12.79
N THR A 59 -4.88 -18.76 12.91
CA THR A 59 -4.14 -19.41 13.98
C THR A 59 -3.09 -18.48 14.57
N LYS A 60 -2.51 -18.85 15.72
CA LYS A 60 -1.40 -18.09 16.30
C LYS A 60 -0.14 -18.18 15.44
N GLU A 61 0.08 -19.31 14.76
CA GLU A 61 1.22 -19.48 13.85
C GLU A 61 1.12 -18.59 12.59
N ASP A 62 -0.09 -18.16 12.22
CA ASP A 62 -0.32 -17.26 11.08
C ASP A 62 -0.10 -15.77 11.41
N ILE A 63 0.06 -15.45 12.71
CA ILE A 63 0.30 -14.07 13.14
C ILE A 63 1.66 -13.62 12.64
N LYS A 64 1.67 -12.45 12.01
CA LYS A 64 2.86 -11.72 11.59
C LYS A 64 2.83 -10.33 12.17
N VAL A 65 3.94 -9.94 12.78
CA VAL A 65 4.18 -8.60 13.29
C VAL A 65 5.31 -7.98 12.49
N PHE A 66 5.07 -6.79 11.94
CA PHE A 66 6.04 -6.04 11.16
C PHE A 66 6.47 -4.82 11.96
N ARG A 67 7.75 -4.73 12.29
CA ARG A 67 8.36 -3.60 12.99
C ARG A 67 9.23 -2.84 12.01
N ILE A 68 8.78 -1.66 11.61
CA ILE A 68 9.46 -0.86 10.59
C ILE A 68 10.05 0.36 11.26
N SER A 69 11.34 0.60 11.07
CA SER A 69 12.04 1.78 11.61
C SER A 69 11.25 3.04 11.27
N LYS A 70 10.99 3.90 12.27
CA LYS A 70 10.40 5.22 12.03
C LYS A 70 11.22 6.08 11.08
N ASN A 71 12.52 5.78 11.00
CA ASN A 71 13.43 6.50 10.12
C ASN A 71 13.36 6.03 8.67
N HIS A 72 12.65 4.94 8.38
CA HIS A 72 12.48 4.40 7.04
C HIS A 72 11.87 5.45 6.11
N PRO A 73 12.41 5.67 4.89
CA PRO A 73 11.93 6.69 3.97
C PRO A 73 10.42 6.63 3.73
N LYS A 74 9.89 5.42 3.54
CA LYS A 74 8.45 5.24 3.31
C LYS A 74 7.58 5.59 4.53
N ILE A 75 8.05 5.34 5.74
CA ILE A 75 7.33 5.74 6.96
C ILE A 75 7.31 7.26 7.08
N LYS A 76 8.45 7.92 6.83
CA LYS A 76 8.54 9.39 6.83
C LYS A 76 7.62 10.02 5.79
N GLU A 77 7.55 9.45 4.59
CA GLU A 77 6.65 9.88 3.53
C GLU A 77 5.20 9.78 3.98
N LEU A 78 4.75 8.61 4.46
CA LEU A 78 3.37 8.40 4.92
C LEU A 78 2.99 9.29 6.10
N LEU A 79 3.94 9.61 6.99
CA LEU A 79 3.74 10.57 8.08
C LEU A 79 3.55 12.00 7.56
N LYS A 80 4.41 12.44 6.63
CA LYS A 80 4.32 13.77 6.02
C LYS A 80 3.00 13.95 5.26
N GLU A 81 2.48 12.88 4.70
CA GLU A 81 1.19 12.84 3.99
C GLU A 81 -0.02 12.61 4.91
N GLU A 82 0.18 12.49 6.24
CA GLU A 82 -0.86 12.18 7.22
C GLU A 82 -1.65 10.88 6.92
N LYS A 83 -1.03 9.94 6.19
CA LYS A 83 -1.64 8.66 5.81
C LYS A 83 -1.43 7.57 6.84
N LEU A 84 -0.35 7.66 7.63
CA LEU A 84 -0.01 6.69 8.66
C LEU A 84 -0.85 6.92 9.93
N LYS A 85 -2.03 6.31 9.99
CA LYS A 85 -2.99 6.43 11.11
C LYS A 85 -3.25 5.09 11.78
N LYS A 86 -3.43 5.10 13.10
CA LYS A 86 -3.78 3.91 13.89
C LYS A 86 -5.08 3.28 13.37
N ASP A 87 -5.19 1.96 13.49
CA ASP A 87 -6.35 1.16 13.07
C ASP A 87 -6.67 1.25 11.57
N LYS A 88 -5.69 1.72 10.78
CA LYS A 88 -5.76 1.74 9.31
C LYS A 88 -5.05 0.53 8.73
N TRP A 89 -5.61 0.01 7.63
CA TRP A 89 -5.06 -1.12 6.91
C TRP A 89 -4.01 -0.68 5.89
N PHE A 90 -2.97 -1.51 5.77
CA PHE A 90 -1.88 -1.36 4.84
C PHE A 90 -1.55 -2.70 4.22
N THR A 91 -0.98 -2.64 3.02
CA THR A 91 -0.32 -3.76 2.38
C THR A 91 1.18 -3.57 2.51
N ILE A 92 1.86 -4.52 3.15
CA ILE A 92 3.31 -4.58 3.21
C ILE A 92 3.79 -5.57 2.14
N ARG A 93 4.63 -5.10 1.21
CA ARG A 93 5.36 -5.96 0.28
C ARG A 93 6.84 -5.99 0.64
N TYR A 94 7.43 -7.17 0.72
CA TYR A 94 8.81 -7.33 1.17
C TYR A 94 9.50 -8.52 0.52
N GLY A 95 10.76 -8.33 0.12
CA GLY A 95 11.66 -9.42 -0.27
C GLY A 95 12.61 -9.78 0.87
N LYS A 96 13.62 -8.95 1.08
CA LYS A 96 14.60 -9.06 2.17
C LYS A 96 14.03 -8.56 3.51
N VAL A 97 14.18 -9.40 4.54
CA VAL A 97 13.90 -9.07 5.94
C VAL A 97 15.23 -8.82 6.64
N ASP A 98 15.36 -7.74 7.41
CA ASP A 98 16.63 -7.42 8.09
C ASP A 98 16.88 -8.33 9.29
N LYS A 99 15.82 -8.61 10.06
CA LYS A 99 15.87 -9.53 11.18
C LYS A 99 14.52 -10.19 11.41
N LYS A 100 14.53 -11.45 11.83
CA LYS A 100 13.35 -12.15 12.35
C LYS A 100 13.55 -12.46 13.82
N THR A 101 12.51 -12.22 14.63
CA THR A 101 12.48 -12.57 16.05
C THR A 101 11.22 -13.34 16.38
N ASP A 102 11.08 -13.77 17.64
CA ASP A 102 9.89 -14.44 18.16
C ASP A 102 9.51 -15.65 17.29
N GLU A 103 10.50 -16.51 17.05
CA GLU A 103 10.35 -17.76 16.27
C GLU A 103 9.84 -17.55 14.83
N GLY A 104 10.00 -16.33 14.28
CA GLY A 104 9.59 -15.99 12.92
C GLY A 104 8.21 -15.31 12.82
N ILE A 105 7.61 -14.96 13.96
CA ILE A 105 6.39 -14.14 14.04
C ILE A 105 6.70 -12.68 13.73
N THR A 106 7.83 -12.17 14.22
CA THR A 106 8.20 -10.75 14.10
C THR A 106 9.24 -10.53 13.00
N TYR A 107 8.95 -9.57 12.12
CA TYR A 107 9.76 -9.16 10.98
C TYR A 107 10.21 -7.71 11.21
N ASP A 108 11.50 -7.51 11.43
CA ASP A 108 12.09 -6.18 11.61
C ASP A 108 12.66 -5.65 10.29
N PHE A 109 12.42 -4.36 10.04
CA PHE A 109 12.93 -3.62 8.88
C PHE A 109 13.61 -2.32 9.35
N ASN A 110 14.88 -2.14 9.01
CA ASN A 110 15.62 -0.91 9.31
C ASN A 110 15.42 0.14 8.21
N GLU A 111 15.92 1.36 8.41
CA GLU A 111 15.76 2.48 7.49
C GLU A 111 16.47 2.33 6.12
N PHE A 112 17.34 1.35 5.96
CA PHE A 112 18.11 1.09 4.74
C PHE A 112 17.50 -0.01 3.87
N ASN A 113 16.38 -0.62 4.29
CA ASN A 113 15.74 -1.68 3.55
C ASN A 113 15.03 -1.15 2.29
N GLN A 114 15.63 -1.34 1.12
CA GLN A 114 15.08 -0.85 -0.15
C GLN A 114 14.02 -1.78 -0.76
N GLU A 115 13.86 -2.98 -0.22
CA GLU A 115 12.91 -3.97 -0.75
C GLU A 115 11.52 -3.86 -0.11
N LEU A 116 11.39 -3.07 0.96
CA LEU A 116 10.15 -2.84 1.67
C LEU A 116 9.28 -1.78 0.98
N GLU A 117 8.04 -2.16 0.70
CA GLU A 117 6.98 -1.25 0.26
C GLU A 117 5.84 -1.25 1.27
N ILE A 118 5.25 -0.08 1.49
CA ILE A 118 4.10 0.11 2.38
C ILE A 118 3.06 0.88 1.58
N ILE A 119 1.92 0.25 1.34
CA ILE A 119 0.84 0.75 0.49
C ILE A 119 -0.41 0.85 1.36
N GLU A 120 -1.16 1.95 1.23
CA GLU A 120 -2.46 2.08 1.87
C GLU A 120 -3.48 1.14 1.21
N ALA A 121 -4.28 0.42 2.00
CA ALA A 121 -5.21 -0.63 1.55
C ALA A 121 -6.68 -0.36 1.92
#